data_AF-A0AAQ0RC69-F1
#
_entry.id   AF-A0AAQ0RC69-F1
#
_cell.length_a   1.000
_cell.length_b   1.000
_cell.length_c   1.000
_cell.angle_alpha   90.00
_cell.angle_beta   90.00
_cell.angle_gamma   90.00
#
_symmetry.space_group_name_H-M   'P 1'
#
loop_
_entity.id
_entity.type
_entity.pdbx_description
1 polymer ?
#
loop_
_entity_poly.entity_id
_entity_poly.type
_entity_poly.pdbx_seq_one_letter_code
_entity_poly.pdbx_strand_id
1 'polypeptide(L)'
;MVGASANFDTMITPVVVDALRLRWFVPPEVGETVRWGLLWNVDSPRRWAVAEPAWVSTAEVRTSSKPLKWRLPRDGSDIREPVQPAIGRVGALQFMFDAEPPVPSRIDAAGALQLCAGTPRDGTNARQAWIDFDENASTTGVVRRLRLMSLESDMLPDPKFPHGPSWGWATTQFVPGSERFYELARAPRALRSYQLTDREWGPRREDFLLVDLETAS
;
A
#
# COMPACT_ATOMS: atom_id res chain seq x y z
N MET A 1 -11.97 36.15 25.90
CA MET A 1 -12.55 34.90 25.38
C MET A 1 -12.19 34.81 23.91
N VAL A 2 -11.06 34.18 23.59
CA VAL A 2 -10.68 33.76 22.23
C VAL A 2 -9.99 32.42 22.42
N GLY A 3 -10.58 31.38 21.84
CA GLY A 3 -10.28 29.99 22.14
C GLY A 3 -8.88 29.61 21.73
N ALA A 4 -8.20 28.91 22.64
CA ALA A 4 -7.13 28.01 22.27
C ALA A 4 -7.74 26.97 21.32
N SER A 5 -7.35 27.01 20.03
CA SER A 5 -7.61 25.88 19.15
C SER A 5 -6.85 24.70 19.74
N ALA A 6 -7.59 23.70 20.22
CA ALA A 6 -7.01 22.43 20.57
C ALA A 6 -6.19 21.94 19.37
N ASN A 7 -4.88 21.78 19.56
CA ASN A 7 -4.09 20.90 18.71
C ASN A 7 -4.66 19.49 18.94
N PHE A 8 -5.69 19.14 18.18
CA PHE A 8 -5.97 17.74 17.93
C PHE A 8 -4.73 17.22 17.19
N ASP A 9 -4.05 16.22 17.75
CA ASP A 9 -2.83 15.64 17.15
C ASP A 9 -3.22 14.95 15.83
N THR A 10 -3.38 15.70 14.75
CA THR A 10 -3.79 15.14 13.47
C THR A 10 -2.69 14.23 12.93
N MET A 11 -3.05 13.01 12.54
CA MET A 11 -2.09 12.06 11.99
C MET A 11 -2.12 12.12 10.46
N ILE A 12 -0.97 12.38 9.85
CA ILE A 12 -0.79 12.31 8.40
C ILE A 12 -0.29 10.92 8.03
N THR A 13 -1.13 10.18 7.30
CA THR A 13 -0.86 8.82 6.86
C THR A 13 -0.57 8.80 5.36
N PRO A 14 0.61 8.33 4.93
CA PRO A 14 0.91 8.21 3.51
C PRO A 14 0.27 6.96 2.89
N VAL A 15 -0.40 7.17 1.76
CA VAL A 15 -1.10 6.14 1.00
C VAL A 15 -0.60 6.09 -0.43
N VAL A 16 -0.19 4.92 -0.89
CA VAL A 16 0.22 4.60 -2.25
C VAL A 16 -0.98 4.11 -3.06
N VAL A 17 -1.16 4.68 -4.25
CA VAL A 17 -2.10 4.23 -5.28
C VAL A 17 -1.29 3.88 -6.53
N ASP A 18 -1.29 2.60 -6.90
CA ASP A 18 -0.64 2.12 -8.11
C ASP A 18 -1.51 2.31 -9.37
N ALA A 19 -0.95 2.01 -10.54
CA ALA A 19 -1.63 2.16 -11.82
C ALA A 19 -2.92 1.33 -11.93
N LEU A 20 -2.98 0.13 -11.33
CA LEU A 20 -4.17 -0.71 -11.35
C LEU A 20 -5.27 -0.08 -10.47
N ARG A 21 -4.92 0.33 -9.25
CA ARG A 21 -5.84 0.96 -8.31
C ARG A 21 -6.37 2.29 -8.85
N LEU A 22 -5.55 3.08 -9.53
CA LEU A 22 -6.00 4.34 -10.16
C LEU A 22 -6.97 4.13 -11.34
N ARG A 23 -6.88 2.97 -12.02
CA ARG A 23 -7.84 2.57 -13.07
C ARG A 23 -9.18 2.10 -12.49
N TRP A 24 -9.17 1.56 -11.28
CA TRP A 24 -10.35 0.98 -10.64
C TRP A 24 -11.11 1.98 -9.77
N PHE A 25 -10.40 2.89 -9.12
CA PHE A 25 -10.97 3.84 -8.18
C PHE A 25 -10.92 5.28 -8.72
N VAL A 26 -11.87 6.09 -8.27
CA VAL A 26 -11.90 7.52 -8.56
C VAL A 26 -10.71 8.16 -7.84
N PRO A 27 -9.85 8.91 -8.55
CA PRO A 27 -8.72 9.58 -7.94
C PRO A 27 -9.21 10.72 -7.03
N PRO A 28 -8.60 10.90 -5.85
CA PRO A 28 -8.99 11.96 -4.93
C PRO A 28 -8.55 13.35 -5.40
N GLU A 29 -9.21 14.37 -4.87
CA GLU A 29 -8.77 15.77 -4.91
C GLU A 29 -8.23 16.26 -3.56
N VAL A 30 -7.37 17.27 -3.58
CA VAL A 30 -6.89 17.91 -2.35
C VAL A 30 -8.06 18.58 -1.63
N GLY A 31 -8.21 18.30 -0.34
CA GLY A 31 -9.32 18.75 0.50
C GLY A 31 -10.51 17.80 0.51
N GLU A 32 -10.52 16.75 -0.32
CA GLU A 32 -11.60 15.77 -0.34
C GLU A 32 -11.57 14.87 0.90
N THR A 33 -12.75 14.62 1.47
CA THR A 33 -12.93 13.57 2.48
C THR A 33 -13.20 12.24 1.77
N VAL A 34 -12.33 11.26 2.00
CA VAL A 34 -12.40 9.93 1.38
C VAL A 34 -12.64 8.84 2.42
N ARG A 35 -13.27 7.75 1.99
CA ARG A 35 -13.35 6.49 2.74
C ARG A 35 -12.61 5.40 1.97
N TRP A 36 -11.55 4.85 2.56
CA TRP A 36 -10.67 3.87 1.93
C TRP A 36 -10.43 2.63 2.79
N GLY A 37 -10.28 1.49 2.14
CA GLY A 37 -9.72 0.26 2.70
C GLY A 37 -8.23 0.24 2.43
N LEU A 38 -7.45 0.33 3.51
CA LEU A 38 -5.99 0.46 3.46
C LEU A 38 -5.34 -0.87 3.85
N LEU A 39 -4.25 -1.20 3.16
CA LEU A 39 -3.45 -2.38 3.44
C LEU A 39 -2.03 -1.99 3.83
N TRP A 40 -1.54 -2.59 4.91
CA TRP A 40 -0.14 -2.60 5.26
C TRP A 40 0.46 -3.97 4.91
N ASN A 41 1.64 -3.97 4.29
CA ASN A 41 2.51 -5.15 4.20
C ASN A 41 1.91 -6.40 3.50
N VAL A 42 1.33 -6.25 2.31
CA VAL A 42 0.71 -7.40 1.60
C VAL A 42 1.77 -8.32 0.94
N ASP A 43 2.89 -7.78 0.45
CA ASP A 43 3.89 -8.58 -0.28
C ASP A 43 5.35 -8.33 0.10
N SER A 44 5.68 -7.20 0.75
CA SER A 44 7.03 -6.93 1.24
C SER A 44 7.00 -5.78 2.25
N PRO A 45 7.51 -5.96 3.49
CA PRO A 45 7.53 -4.91 4.51
C PRO A 45 8.31 -3.66 4.08
N ARG A 46 9.19 -3.81 3.07
CA ARG A 46 10.05 -2.73 2.55
C ARG A 46 9.49 -2.05 1.31
N ARG A 47 8.42 -2.58 0.70
CA ARG A 47 7.95 -2.15 -0.63
C ARG A 47 7.71 -0.66 -0.71
N TRP A 48 7.18 -0.07 0.36
CA TRP A 48 6.83 1.35 0.42
C TRP A 48 7.63 2.13 1.47
N ALA A 49 8.70 1.56 2.01
CA ALA A 49 9.53 2.23 3.00
C ALA A 49 10.18 3.51 2.45
N VAL A 50 10.47 3.53 1.14
CA VAL A 50 11.02 4.72 0.45
C VAL A 50 10.00 5.84 0.25
N ALA A 51 8.71 5.53 0.24
CA ALA A 51 7.66 6.51 -0.04
C ALA A 51 7.50 7.52 1.11
N GLU A 52 7.62 7.04 2.35
CA GLU A 52 7.68 7.86 3.55
C GLU A 52 8.54 7.19 4.64
N PRO A 53 9.87 7.37 4.60
CA PRO A 53 10.77 6.72 5.55
C PRO A 53 10.57 7.15 7.00
N ALA A 54 10.05 8.36 7.21
CA ALA A 54 9.85 8.93 8.53
C ALA A 54 8.48 8.57 9.14
N TRP A 55 7.54 8.03 8.36
CA TRP A 55 6.25 7.63 8.90
C TRP A 55 6.39 6.31 9.64
N VAL A 56 6.17 6.37 10.95
CA VAL A 56 6.16 5.22 11.86
C VAL A 56 5.02 5.40 12.84
N SER A 57 4.26 4.35 13.11
CA SER A 57 3.13 4.38 14.05
C SER A 57 2.98 3.03 14.74
N THR A 58 2.88 3.05 16.07
CA THR A 58 2.56 1.85 16.85
C THR A 58 1.05 1.62 16.83
N ALA A 59 0.63 0.50 16.24
CA ALA A 59 -0.76 0.14 16.09
C ALA A 59 -1.17 -0.95 17.08
N GLU A 60 -2.36 -0.79 17.66
CA GLU A 60 -3.06 -1.88 18.34
C GLU A 60 -3.61 -2.86 17.30
N VAL A 61 -3.55 -4.15 17.61
CA VAL A 61 -3.88 -5.18 16.64
C VAL A 61 -4.97 -6.10 17.18
N ARG A 62 -5.87 -6.48 16.29
CA ARG A 62 -6.85 -7.53 16.51
C ARG A 62 -7.03 -8.39 15.27
N THR A 63 -7.63 -9.56 15.43
CA THR A 63 -8.03 -10.40 14.30
C THR A 63 -9.09 -9.70 13.45
N SER A 64 -8.98 -9.88 12.14
CA SER A 64 -10.05 -9.55 11.20
C SER A 64 -11.16 -10.59 11.29
N SER A 65 -12.36 -10.22 10.82
CA SER A 65 -13.45 -11.15 10.56
C SER A 65 -13.18 -12.07 9.36
N LYS A 66 -12.17 -11.77 8.54
CA LYS A 66 -11.80 -12.59 7.39
C LYS A 66 -11.14 -13.91 7.84
N PRO A 67 -11.41 -15.02 7.13
CA PRO A 67 -10.91 -16.33 7.51
C PRO A 67 -9.38 -16.41 7.39
N LEU A 68 -8.81 -17.37 8.13
CA LEU A 68 -7.42 -17.77 7.99
C LEU A 68 -7.11 -18.17 6.54
N LYS A 69 -5.95 -17.72 6.06
CA LYS A 69 -5.44 -17.99 4.71
C LYS A 69 -4.20 -18.86 4.78
N TRP A 70 -3.84 -19.41 3.63
CA TRP A 70 -2.61 -20.17 3.45
C TRP A 70 -1.78 -19.50 2.36
N ARG A 71 -0.54 -19.13 2.67
CA ARG A 71 0.40 -18.59 1.68
C ARG A 71 1.53 -19.56 1.43
N LEU A 72 2.15 -19.47 0.25
CA LEU A 72 3.46 -20.07 0.06
C LEU A 72 4.47 -19.29 0.92
N PRO A 73 5.35 -19.99 1.63
CA PRO A 73 6.36 -19.37 2.47
C PRO A 73 7.35 -18.57 1.63
N ARG A 74 7.90 -17.51 2.23
CA ARG A 74 8.91 -16.63 1.59
C ARG A 74 10.22 -17.37 1.31
N ASP A 75 10.41 -18.54 1.91
CA ASP A 75 11.58 -19.37 1.69
C ASP A 75 11.54 -20.15 0.37
N GLY A 76 10.39 -20.19 -0.31
CA GLY A 76 10.21 -20.91 -1.57
C GLY A 76 9.89 -22.39 -1.40
N SER A 77 9.65 -22.86 -0.17
CA SER A 77 9.18 -24.22 0.06
C SER A 77 7.70 -24.38 -0.32
N ASP A 78 7.30 -25.61 -0.65
CA ASP A 78 5.90 -25.93 -1.00
C ASP A 78 4.99 -26.08 0.24
N ILE A 79 5.55 -25.91 1.44
CA ILE A 79 4.82 -26.08 2.70
C ILE A 79 4.08 -24.79 3.00
N ARG A 80 2.77 -24.75 2.70
CA ARG A 80 1.96 -23.56 2.96
C ARG A 80 1.95 -23.20 4.45
N GLU A 81 2.15 -21.91 4.72
CA GLU A 81 2.08 -21.35 6.06
C GLU A 81 0.71 -20.73 6.33
N PRO A 82 0.17 -20.90 7.56
CA PRO A 82 -1.05 -20.21 7.95
C PRO A 82 -0.78 -18.72 8.13
N VAL A 83 -1.72 -17.91 7.67
CA VAL A 83 -1.70 -16.45 7.79
C VAL A 83 -3.06 -15.99 8.26
N GLN A 84 -3.08 -15.17 9.30
CA GLN A 84 -4.28 -14.59 9.85
C GLN A 84 -4.41 -13.13 9.41
N PRO A 85 -5.40 -12.79 8.57
CA PRO A 85 -5.77 -11.40 8.34
C PRO A 85 -6.07 -10.71 9.68
N ALA A 86 -5.47 -9.55 9.87
CA ALA A 86 -5.52 -8.76 11.08
C ALA A 86 -5.79 -7.29 10.75
N ILE A 87 -6.20 -6.54 11.77
CA ILE A 87 -6.53 -5.12 11.68
C ILE A 87 -5.62 -4.37 12.64
N GLY A 88 -4.83 -3.45 12.11
CA GLY A 88 -4.07 -2.47 12.87
C GLY A 88 -4.89 -1.20 13.08
N ARG A 89 -4.79 -0.60 14.27
CA ARG A 89 -5.47 0.65 14.62
C ARG A 89 -4.51 1.64 15.28
N VAL A 90 -4.54 2.88 14.83
CA VAL A 90 -3.87 4.05 15.44
C VAL A 90 -4.89 5.19 15.45
N GLY A 91 -5.49 5.50 16.60
CA GLY A 91 -6.56 6.50 16.64
C GLY A 91 -7.75 6.13 15.73
N ALA A 92 -8.07 7.00 14.77
CA ALA A 92 -9.08 6.76 13.72
C ALA A 92 -8.54 6.01 12.47
N LEU A 93 -7.21 5.88 12.32
CA LEU A 93 -6.62 5.09 11.24
C LEU A 93 -6.84 3.60 11.52
N GLN A 94 -7.34 2.90 10.51
CA GLN A 94 -7.48 1.46 10.50
C GLN A 94 -6.98 0.90 9.17
N PHE A 95 -6.25 -0.19 9.23
CA PHE A 95 -5.71 -0.86 8.05
C PHE A 95 -5.67 -2.37 8.27
N MET A 96 -5.78 -3.12 7.19
CA MET A 96 -5.60 -4.56 7.22
C MET A 96 -4.14 -4.93 6.95
N PHE A 97 -3.71 -6.05 7.51
CA PHE A 97 -2.45 -6.70 7.16
C PHE A 97 -2.56 -8.20 7.43
N ASP A 98 -1.61 -8.95 6.89
CA ASP A 98 -1.54 -10.39 7.07
C ASP A 98 -0.48 -10.71 8.15
N ALA A 99 -0.90 -11.35 9.25
CA ALA A 99 -0.05 -11.69 10.39
C ALA A 99 0.23 -13.19 10.46
N GLU A 100 1.42 -13.56 10.93
CA GLU A 100 1.71 -14.94 11.33
C GLU A 100 1.00 -15.23 12.67
N PRO A 101 0.26 -16.34 12.79
CA PRO A 101 -0.38 -16.71 14.04
C PRO A 101 0.67 -17.17 15.09
N PRO A 102 0.52 -16.81 16.38
CA PRO A 102 -0.58 -16.02 16.94
C PRO A 102 -0.47 -14.52 16.59
N VAL A 103 -1.63 -13.89 16.35
CA VAL A 103 -1.68 -12.46 16.01
C VAL A 103 -1.11 -11.63 17.17
N PRO A 104 -0.12 -10.77 16.93
CA PRO A 104 0.45 -9.94 17.98
C PRO A 104 -0.59 -8.93 18.48
N SER A 105 -0.45 -8.45 19.72
CA SER A 105 -1.33 -7.41 20.26
C SER A 105 -0.98 -6.01 19.75
N ARG A 106 0.27 -5.81 19.29
CA ARG A 106 0.79 -4.55 18.75
C ARG A 106 1.81 -4.79 17.64
N ILE A 107 1.91 -3.83 16.73
CA ILE A 107 2.94 -3.77 15.68
C ILE A 107 3.41 -2.33 15.53
N ASP A 108 4.60 -2.15 14.96
CA ASP A 108 5.04 -0.86 14.42
C ASP A 108 4.84 -0.88 12.90
N ALA A 109 3.88 -0.09 12.43
CA ALA A 109 3.67 0.16 11.02
C ALA A 109 4.60 1.29 10.57
N ALA A 110 5.33 1.06 9.49
CA ALA A 110 6.24 2.05 8.91
C ALA A 110 6.10 2.11 7.38
N GLY A 111 6.52 3.24 6.79
CA GLY A 111 6.43 3.48 5.35
C GLY A 111 5.06 3.98 4.90
N ALA A 112 4.60 3.60 3.71
CA ALA A 112 3.27 3.94 3.24
C ALA A 112 2.31 2.75 3.19
N LEU A 113 1.02 3.02 3.41
CA LEU A 113 -0.08 2.08 3.23
C LEU A 113 -0.47 2.02 1.76
N GLN A 114 -1.04 0.91 1.29
CA GLN A 114 -1.54 0.80 -0.08
C GLN A 114 -3.06 0.93 -0.09
N LEU A 115 -3.61 1.63 -1.08
CA LEU A 115 -5.03 1.62 -1.35
C LEU A 115 -5.46 0.24 -1.87
N CYS A 116 -6.37 -0.42 -1.15
CA CYS A 116 -6.99 -1.66 -1.60
C CYS A 116 -8.41 -1.45 -2.11
N ALA A 117 -9.20 -0.68 -1.37
CA ALA A 117 -10.59 -0.40 -1.70
C ALA A 117 -10.87 1.11 -1.57
N GLY A 118 -11.59 1.67 -2.53
CA GLY A 118 -11.96 3.09 -2.53
C GLY A 118 -13.26 3.32 -3.29
N THR A 119 -13.55 4.56 -3.67
CA THR A 119 -14.72 4.88 -4.50
C THR A 119 -14.55 4.25 -5.89
N PRO A 120 -15.34 3.24 -6.27
CA PRO A 120 -15.17 2.53 -7.52
C PRO A 120 -15.57 3.43 -8.69
N ARG A 121 -14.84 3.35 -9.81
CA ARG A 121 -15.28 3.93 -11.09
C ARG A 121 -16.40 3.09 -11.69
N ASP A 122 -17.27 3.74 -12.45
CA ASP A 122 -18.30 3.07 -13.23
C ASP A 122 -17.70 2.07 -14.24
N GLY A 123 -18.38 0.95 -14.43
CA GLY A 123 -17.97 -0.10 -15.38
C GLY A 123 -16.76 -0.93 -14.92
N THR A 124 -16.34 -0.84 -13.66
CA THR A 124 -15.25 -1.65 -13.10
C THR A 124 -15.78 -2.64 -12.06
N ASN A 125 -15.10 -3.79 -11.92
CA ASN A 125 -15.39 -4.77 -10.85
C ASN A 125 -14.82 -4.34 -9.49
N ALA A 126 -14.43 -3.07 -9.32
CA ALA A 126 -13.75 -2.55 -8.14
C ALA A 126 -14.61 -2.58 -6.87
N ARG A 127 -15.94 -2.69 -7.00
CA ARG A 127 -16.86 -2.91 -5.86
C ARG A 127 -16.56 -4.20 -5.11
N GLN A 128 -16.06 -5.23 -5.81
CA GLN A 128 -15.68 -6.50 -5.19
C GLN A 128 -14.57 -6.30 -4.15
N ALA A 129 -13.68 -5.31 -4.35
CA ALA A 129 -12.63 -5.02 -3.38
C ALA A 129 -13.17 -4.66 -1.99
N TRP A 130 -14.34 -4.01 -1.90
CA TRP A 130 -14.98 -3.73 -0.61
C TRP A 130 -15.63 -4.96 0.02
N ILE A 131 -16.14 -5.89 -0.78
CA ILE A 131 -16.72 -7.14 -0.31
C ILE A 131 -15.62 -8.03 0.29
N ASP A 132 -14.46 -8.07 -0.37
CA ASP A 132 -13.32 -8.87 0.06
C ASP A 132 -12.56 -8.23 1.24
N PHE A 133 -12.74 -6.93 1.46
CA PHE A 133 -12.15 -6.18 2.56
C PHE A 133 -12.97 -6.28 3.84
N ASP A 134 -12.34 -6.09 5.00
CA ASP A 134 -13.04 -6.00 6.29
C ASP A 134 -13.52 -4.57 6.52
N GLU A 135 -14.82 -4.37 6.61
CA GLU A 135 -15.40 -3.04 6.83
C GLU A 135 -14.91 -2.39 8.13
N ASN A 136 -14.61 -3.20 9.15
CA ASN A 136 -14.06 -2.73 10.42
C ASN A 136 -12.56 -2.40 10.35
N ALA A 137 -12.00 -2.28 9.13
CA ALA A 137 -10.67 -1.76 8.87
C ALA A 137 -10.71 -0.58 7.89
N SER A 138 -11.89 -0.02 7.61
CA SER A 138 -12.02 1.15 6.75
C SER A 138 -11.56 2.43 7.46
N THR A 139 -10.85 3.29 6.75
CA THR A 139 -10.36 4.59 7.22
C THR A 139 -11.10 5.71 6.49
N THR A 140 -11.53 6.71 7.25
CA THR A 140 -12.02 7.99 6.70
C THR A 140 -11.01 9.08 7.03
N GLY A 141 -10.66 9.89 6.04
CA GLY A 141 -9.70 10.98 6.23
C GLY A 141 -9.80 12.05 5.15
N VAL A 142 -9.08 13.15 5.35
CA VAL A 142 -9.02 14.28 4.42
C VAL A 142 -7.72 14.24 3.64
N VAL A 143 -7.81 14.38 2.33
CA VAL A 143 -6.65 14.38 1.43
C VAL A 143 -5.94 15.73 1.55
N ARG A 144 -4.69 15.75 2.02
CA ARG A 144 -3.94 17.00 2.26
C ARG A 144 -2.92 17.30 1.18
N ARG A 145 -2.29 16.28 0.63
CA ARG A 145 -1.25 16.45 -0.39
C ARG A 145 -1.28 15.30 -1.37
N LEU A 146 -0.98 15.61 -2.63
CA LEU A 146 -0.79 14.63 -3.70
C LEU A 146 0.63 14.76 -4.24
N ARG A 147 1.28 13.62 -4.46
CA ARG A 147 2.61 13.56 -5.07
C ARG A 147 2.67 12.43 -6.09
N LEU A 148 3.41 12.62 -7.15
CA LEU A 148 3.84 11.55 -8.04
C LEU A 148 5.15 10.99 -7.49
N MET A 149 5.21 9.68 -7.26
CA MET A 149 6.45 8.95 -7.01
C MET A 149 6.77 8.12 -8.24
N SER A 150 7.94 8.31 -8.84
CA SER A 150 8.43 7.50 -9.97
C SER A 150 9.65 6.71 -9.52
N LEU A 151 9.62 5.39 -9.66
CA LEU A 151 10.64 4.49 -9.10
C LEU A 151 11.02 3.43 -10.12
N GLU A 152 12.30 3.05 -10.15
CA GLU A 152 12.76 1.94 -10.99
C GLU A 152 12.52 0.62 -10.27
N SER A 153 12.05 -0.36 -11.03
CA SER A 153 11.85 -1.73 -10.61
C SER A 153 12.65 -2.63 -11.55
N ASP A 154 13.37 -3.60 -11.00
CA ASP A 154 14.18 -4.52 -11.78
C ASP A 154 13.88 -5.96 -11.40
N MET A 155 14.06 -6.84 -12.38
CA MET A 155 13.91 -8.28 -12.21
C MET A 155 15.22 -8.81 -11.65
N LEU A 156 15.30 -8.96 -10.33
CA LEU A 156 16.47 -9.58 -9.71
C LEU A 156 16.38 -11.11 -9.86
N PRO A 157 17.48 -11.78 -10.26
CA PRO A 157 17.54 -13.23 -10.24
C PRO A 157 17.22 -13.71 -8.83
N ASP A 158 16.33 -14.70 -8.69
CA ASP A 158 16.08 -15.29 -7.37
C ASP A 158 17.30 -16.16 -7.01
N PRO A 159 18.09 -15.79 -5.98
CA PRO A 159 19.27 -16.56 -5.60
C PRO A 159 18.93 -17.99 -5.15
N LYS A 160 17.65 -18.32 -4.90
CA LYS A 160 17.19 -19.64 -4.45
C LYS A 160 16.82 -20.59 -5.59
N PHE A 161 16.61 -20.10 -6.81
CA PHE A 161 16.25 -20.91 -7.98
C PHE A 161 17.29 -20.73 -9.09
N PRO A 162 18.36 -21.56 -9.16
CA PRO A 162 19.39 -21.44 -10.18
C PRO A 162 18.80 -21.61 -11.58
N HIS A 163 19.03 -20.60 -12.43
CA HIS A 163 18.37 -20.41 -13.71
C HIS A 163 18.86 -21.38 -14.80
N GLY A 164 17.92 -22.04 -15.48
CA GLY A 164 18.13 -22.75 -16.74
C GLY A 164 17.83 -21.88 -17.98
N PRO A 165 17.95 -22.42 -19.20
CA PRO A 165 17.78 -21.68 -20.46
C PRO A 165 16.36 -21.13 -20.70
N SER A 166 15.36 -21.65 -19.99
CA SER A 166 14.01 -21.09 -19.92
C SER A 166 13.88 -20.26 -18.64
N TRP A 167 13.95 -18.94 -18.78
CA TRP A 167 13.81 -17.97 -17.69
C TRP A 167 12.50 -18.21 -16.91
N GLY A 168 12.60 -18.62 -15.65
CA GLY A 168 11.47 -18.89 -14.78
C GLY A 168 11.61 -18.16 -13.45
N TRP A 169 10.88 -17.05 -13.33
CA TRP A 169 10.53 -16.29 -12.12
C TRP A 169 11.67 -15.53 -11.41
N ALA A 170 11.97 -14.33 -11.91
CA ALA A 170 12.57 -13.26 -11.12
C ALA A 170 11.44 -12.47 -10.41
N THR A 171 11.64 -12.08 -9.16
CA THR A 171 10.70 -11.18 -8.49
C THR A 171 11.06 -9.74 -8.82
N THR A 172 10.09 -8.93 -9.24
CA THR A 172 10.33 -7.50 -9.48
C THR A 172 10.61 -6.82 -8.14
N GLN A 173 11.80 -6.27 -7.98
CA GLN A 173 12.23 -5.54 -6.79
C GLN A 173 12.44 -4.07 -7.14
N PHE A 174 12.10 -3.17 -6.24
CA PHE A 174 12.41 -1.75 -6.43
C PHE A 174 13.90 -1.49 -6.25
N VAL A 175 14.47 -0.66 -7.13
CA VAL A 175 15.87 -0.23 -7.08
C VAL A 175 15.97 0.96 -6.12
N PRO A 176 16.57 0.78 -4.92
CA PRO A 176 16.66 1.85 -3.93
C PRO A 176 17.46 3.05 -4.46
N GLY A 177 17.04 4.28 -4.12
CA GLY A 177 17.69 5.52 -4.54
C GLY A 177 17.30 5.99 -5.95
N SER A 178 16.42 5.26 -6.64
CA SER A 178 15.92 5.62 -7.97
C SER A 178 14.60 6.40 -7.93
N GLU A 179 14.03 6.58 -6.73
CA GLU A 179 12.80 7.31 -6.48
C GLU A 179 12.90 8.80 -6.87
N ARG A 180 11.84 9.30 -7.50
CA ARG A 180 11.67 10.71 -7.82
C ARG A 180 10.29 11.16 -7.37
N PHE A 181 10.24 12.28 -6.64
CA PHE A 181 9.00 12.83 -6.13
C PHE A 181 8.67 14.15 -6.81
N TYR A 182 7.40 14.31 -7.18
CA TYR A 182 6.88 15.55 -7.75
C TYR A 182 5.59 15.90 -7.03
N GLU A 183 5.48 17.12 -6.51
CA GLU A 183 4.23 17.59 -5.93
C GLU A 183 3.20 17.84 -7.02
N LEU A 184 1.95 17.46 -6.74
CA LEU A 184 0.85 17.54 -7.69
C LEU A 184 -0.27 18.43 -7.14
N ALA A 185 -0.74 19.36 -7.96
CA ALA A 185 -1.94 20.14 -7.65
C ALA A 185 -3.23 19.30 -7.79
N ARG A 186 -3.22 18.27 -8.63
CA ARG A 186 -4.36 17.39 -8.91
C ARG A 186 -3.86 15.97 -9.22
N ALA A 187 -4.69 14.98 -8.95
CA ALA A 187 -4.38 13.60 -9.27
C ALA A 187 -4.24 13.39 -10.80
N PRO A 188 -3.29 12.56 -11.24
CA PRO A 188 -3.11 12.28 -12.67
C PRO A 188 -4.26 11.43 -13.20
N ARG A 189 -4.55 11.55 -14.50
CA ARG A 189 -5.56 10.69 -15.16
C ARG A 189 -5.11 9.24 -15.29
N ALA A 190 -3.81 9.01 -15.38
CA ALA A 190 -3.19 7.70 -15.48
C ALA A 190 -1.75 7.77 -14.95
N LEU A 191 -1.26 6.64 -14.44
CA LEU A 191 0.14 6.44 -14.06
C LEU A 191 0.85 5.69 -15.18
N ARG A 192 2.11 6.04 -15.45
CA ARG A 192 2.89 5.45 -16.52
C ARG A 192 3.77 4.34 -15.99
N SER A 193 4.04 3.37 -16.85
CA SER A 193 5.14 2.43 -16.70
C SER A 193 5.79 2.24 -18.05
N TYR A 194 7.12 2.22 -18.09
CA TYR A 194 7.87 2.00 -19.32
C TYR A 194 9.15 1.21 -19.05
N GLN A 195 9.55 0.40 -20.03
CA GLN A 195 10.80 -0.34 -19.98
C GLN A 195 11.99 0.60 -20.17
N LEU A 196 13.05 0.37 -19.41
CA LEU A 196 14.32 1.10 -19.51
C LEU A 196 15.30 0.42 -20.47
N THR A 197 14.97 -0.78 -20.94
CA THR A 197 15.77 -1.58 -21.85
C THR A 197 14.86 -2.33 -22.81
N ASP A 198 15.39 -2.77 -23.95
CA ASP A 198 14.62 -3.55 -24.94
C ASP A 198 14.36 -5.00 -24.51
N ARG A 199 14.76 -5.40 -23.30
CA ARG A 199 14.47 -6.73 -22.77
C ARG A 199 13.01 -6.79 -22.32
N GLU A 200 12.28 -7.78 -22.81
CA GLU A 200 10.85 -8.01 -22.48
C GLU A 200 10.58 -8.05 -20.96
N TRP A 201 11.54 -8.58 -20.19
CA TRP A 201 11.53 -8.67 -18.72
C TRP A 201 12.63 -7.84 -18.05
N GLY A 202 13.12 -6.78 -18.71
CA GLY A 202 14.14 -5.89 -18.17
C GLY A 202 13.61 -4.85 -17.17
N PRO A 203 14.50 -4.00 -16.63
CA PRO A 203 14.14 -2.95 -15.69
C PRO A 203 13.06 -2.03 -16.26
N ARG A 204 12.15 -1.58 -15.39
CA ARG A 204 11.03 -0.70 -15.72
C ARG A 204 11.05 0.48 -14.78
N ARG A 205 10.57 1.64 -15.25
CA ARG A 205 10.19 2.74 -14.36
C ARG A 205 8.68 2.75 -14.23
N GLU A 206 8.21 2.91 -12.99
CA GLU A 206 6.80 2.86 -12.62
C GLU A 206 6.43 4.10 -11.83
N ASP A 207 5.31 4.72 -12.20
CA ASP A 207 4.72 5.83 -11.47
C ASP A 207 3.66 5.36 -10.48
N PHE A 208 3.64 6.00 -9.32
CA PHE A 208 2.68 5.82 -8.23
C PHE A 208 2.14 7.17 -7.80
N LEU A 209 0.86 7.22 -7.43
CA LEU A 209 0.29 8.37 -6.76
C LEU A 209 0.45 8.17 -5.25
N LEU A 210 1.14 9.10 -4.60
CA LEU A 210 1.20 9.20 -3.14
C LEU A 210 0.21 10.23 -2.65
N VAL A 211 -0.52 9.86 -1.61
CA VAL A 211 -1.55 10.68 -0.99
C VAL A 211 -1.27 10.81 0.50
N ASP A 212 -1.20 12.03 1.00
CA ASP A 212 -1.12 12.29 2.43
C ASP A 212 -2.54 12.42 2.97
N LEU A 213 -2.97 11.40 3.70
CA LEU A 213 -4.31 11.30 4.27
C LEU A 213 -4.27 11.74 5.73
N GLU A 214 -4.96 12.83 6.06
CA GLU A 214 -5.14 13.26 7.44
C GLU A 214 -6.29 12.51 8.09
N THR A 215 -6.01 11.87 9.20
CA THR A 215 -7.00 11.22 10.06
C THR A 215 -6.98 11.87 11.44
N ALA A 216 -8.14 11.94 12.09
CA ALA A 216 -8.20 12.31 13.50
C ALA A 216 -7.42 11.27 14.34
N SER A 217 -6.67 11.75 15.33
CA SER A 217 -6.06 10.88 16.36
C SER A 217 -7.09 10.31 17.32
#